data_AF-A0AA37PFB6-F1
#
_entry.id   AF-A0AA37PFB6-F1
#
_cell.length_a   1.000
_cell.length_b   1.000
_cell.length_c   1.000
_cell.angle_alpha   90.00
_cell.angle_beta   90.00
_cell.angle_gamma   90.00
#
_symmetry.space_group_name_H-M   'P 1'
#
loop_
_entity.id
_entity.type
_entity.pdbx_description
1 polymer ?
#
loop_
_entity_poly.entity_id
_entity_poly.type
_entity_poly.pdbx_seq_one_letter_code
_entity_poly.pdbx_strand_id
1 'polypeptide(L)'
;MKKQLPPDIPLDPHFKPRYNPWEQRLCVCPNSDFYAALRSGKADVVTDVIDTVTSSEIITEGGTVLRPDIVITATGLKIRFGGSISISVDGVPVDPNTKFAYKGCMLQDIPNMAYVFGYSNASWTLGAEAIASYLVRLWRSMDAKRIRSVTPHPEDLDMKPTPVMNLKSTYLQSAKKVFPRFGTGLWAARKNYLVDLWSATVGDVFSGLQVQ
;
A
#
# COMPACT_ATOMS: atom_id res chain seq x y z
N MET A 1 20.30 -14.35 -10.06
CA MET A 1 21.01 -13.05 -10.01
C MET A 1 22.50 -13.18 -10.28
N LYS A 2 23.33 -13.81 -9.43
CA LYS A 2 24.81 -13.86 -9.66
C LYS A 2 25.22 -14.36 -11.05
N LYS A 3 24.56 -15.39 -11.59
CA LYS A 3 24.79 -15.90 -12.96
C LYS A 3 24.35 -14.95 -14.10
N GLN A 4 23.58 -13.91 -13.78
CA GLN A 4 23.00 -12.97 -14.74
C GLN A 4 23.80 -11.67 -14.84
N LEU A 5 24.70 -11.40 -13.88
CA LEU A 5 25.54 -10.21 -13.88
C LEU A 5 26.77 -10.40 -14.78
N PRO A 6 27.23 -9.36 -15.48
CA PRO A 6 28.50 -9.41 -16.20
C PRO A 6 29.69 -9.47 -15.20
N PRO A 7 30.88 -9.93 -15.61
CA PRO A 7 32.00 -10.19 -14.70
C PRO A 7 32.53 -8.96 -13.94
N ASP A 8 32.34 -7.77 -14.52
CA ASP A 8 32.80 -6.47 -14.04
C ASP A 8 31.83 -5.78 -13.06
N ILE A 9 30.59 -6.25 -12.94
CA ILE A 9 29.61 -5.71 -11.99
C ILE A 9 29.48 -6.65 -10.78
N PRO A 10 30.02 -6.27 -9.61
CA PRO A 10 29.96 -7.14 -8.44
C PRO A 10 28.55 -7.21 -7.85
N LEU A 11 28.28 -8.31 -7.15
CA LEU A 11 27.02 -8.50 -6.42
C LEU A 11 26.89 -7.51 -5.23
N ASP A 12 27.99 -7.32 -4.50
CA ASP A 12 28.12 -6.42 -3.36
C ASP A 12 29.00 -5.24 -3.85
N PRO A 13 28.52 -3.98 -3.82
CA PRO A 13 27.38 -3.48 -3.05
C PRO A 13 26.03 -3.45 -3.78
N HIS A 14 26.00 -3.59 -5.10
CA HIS A 14 24.86 -3.15 -5.93
C HIS A 14 23.55 -3.95 -5.73
N PHE A 15 23.67 -5.23 -5.38
CA PHE A 15 22.53 -6.15 -5.35
C PHE A 15 22.41 -6.92 -4.03
N LYS A 16 23.05 -6.43 -2.97
CA LYS A 16 22.94 -6.96 -1.61
C LYS A 16 22.07 -6.01 -0.77
N PRO A 17 20.75 -6.27 -0.65
CA PRO A 17 19.88 -5.37 0.09
C PRO A 17 20.26 -5.32 1.58
N ARG A 18 20.10 -4.13 2.18
CA ARG A 18 20.31 -3.90 3.64
C ARG A 18 19.13 -4.37 4.50
N TYR A 19 18.19 -5.12 3.93
CA TYR A 19 16.95 -5.56 4.56
C TYR A 19 16.64 -7.00 4.16
N ASN A 20 15.86 -7.70 4.99
CA ASN A 20 15.48 -9.08 4.75
C ASN A 20 14.37 -9.22 3.70
N PRO A 21 14.25 -10.37 3.03
CA PRO A 21 13.11 -10.65 2.17
C PRO A 21 11.78 -10.36 2.88
N TRP A 22 10.85 -9.74 2.16
CA TRP A 22 9.52 -9.36 2.65
C TRP A 22 9.48 -8.29 3.76
N GLU A 23 10.61 -7.66 4.12
CA GLU A 23 10.56 -6.38 4.85
C GLU A 23 10.22 -5.21 3.93
N GLN A 24 10.32 -5.41 2.62
CA GLN A 24 9.85 -4.51 1.57
C GLN A 24 9.11 -5.31 0.49
N ARG A 25 8.32 -4.63 -0.36
CA ARG A 25 7.69 -5.27 -1.52
C ARG A 25 8.76 -5.82 -2.46
N LEU A 26 8.59 -7.07 -2.87
CA LEU A 26 9.54 -7.74 -3.75
C LEU A 26 9.34 -7.25 -5.20
N CYS A 27 10.41 -6.72 -5.78
CA CYS A 27 10.46 -6.46 -7.22
C CYS A 27 10.87 -7.75 -7.94
N VAL A 28 10.16 -8.08 -9.01
CA VAL A 28 10.45 -9.24 -9.85
C VAL A 28 10.86 -8.74 -11.22
N CYS A 29 11.88 -9.38 -11.80
CA CYS A 29 12.35 -9.13 -13.15
C CYS A 29 12.18 -10.41 -13.97
N PRO A 30 10.99 -10.63 -14.56
CA PRO A 30 10.76 -11.75 -15.47
C PRO A 30 11.75 -11.69 -16.63
N ASN A 31 12.20 -12.86 -17.12
CA ASN A 31 13.14 -12.97 -18.25
C ASN A 31 14.51 -12.30 -18.05
N SER A 32 14.80 -11.75 -16.87
CA SER A 32 16.08 -11.09 -16.57
C SER A 32 16.42 -9.91 -17.52
N ASP A 33 15.40 -9.18 -17.99
CA ASP A 33 15.55 -8.04 -18.91
C ASP A 33 16.37 -6.88 -18.31
N PHE A 34 16.16 -6.56 -17.03
CA PHE A 34 16.99 -5.64 -16.26
C PHE A 34 18.49 -6.03 -16.32
N TYR A 35 18.78 -7.32 -16.16
CA TYR A 35 20.16 -7.82 -16.23
C TYR A 35 20.69 -7.90 -17.66
N ALA A 36 19.82 -8.02 -18.66
CA ALA A 36 20.21 -7.99 -20.07
C ALA A 36 20.78 -6.61 -20.46
N ALA A 37 20.23 -5.52 -19.92
CA ALA A 37 20.78 -4.18 -20.09
C ALA A 37 22.22 -4.09 -19.56
N LEU A 38 22.48 -4.59 -18.35
CA LEU A 38 23.83 -4.62 -17.75
C LEU A 38 24.79 -5.47 -18.59
N ARG A 39 24.39 -6.68 -19.00
CA ARG A 39 25.23 -7.55 -19.85
C ARG A 39 25.54 -6.96 -21.23
N SER A 40 24.75 -6.00 -21.72
CA SER A 40 25.01 -5.35 -23.00
C SER A 40 26.18 -4.37 -22.96
N GLY A 41 26.68 -4.01 -21.76
CA GLY A 41 27.72 -2.99 -21.57
C GLY A 41 27.24 -1.56 -21.77
N LYS A 42 25.93 -1.34 -22.01
CA LYS A 42 25.33 -0.01 -22.21
C LYS A 42 24.70 0.58 -20.95
N ALA A 43 24.74 -0.16 -19.84
CA ALA A 43 24.16 0.24 -18.57
C ALA A 43 25.16 -0.07 -17.45
N ASP A 44 25.20 0.82 -16.47
CA ASP A 44 26.04 0.72 -15.29
C ASP A 44 25.20 0.98 -14.04
N VAL A 45 25.73 0.61 -12.87
CA VAL A 45 25.09 0.77 -11.57
C VAL A 45 26.05 1.42 -10.58
N VAL A 46 25.63 2.53 -10.01
CA VAL A 46 26.36 3.21 -8.92
C VAL A 46 25.58 3.03 -7.63
N THR A 47 26.27 2.65 -6.56
CA THR A 47 25.68 2.53 -5.22
C THR A 47 26.41 3.47 -4.28
N ASP A 48 25.81 4.64 -4.07
CA ASP A 48 26.35 5.70 -3.23
C ASP A 48 25.22 6.66 -2.80
N VAL A 49 25.54 7.64 -1.97
CA VAL A 49 24.66 8.76 -1.62
C VAL A 49 24.95 9.94 -2.57
N ILE A 50 23.91 10.50 -3.17
CA ILE A 50 24.05 11.72 -3.99
C ILE A 50 24.28 12.89 -3.03
N ASP A 51 25.40 13.59 -3.19
CA ASP A 51 25.73 14.82 -2.45
C ASP A 51 25.06 16.02 -3.13
N THR A 52 25.32 16.21 -4.42
CA THR A 52 24.78 17.33 -5.18
C THR A 52 24.51 17.01 -6.65
N VAL A 53 23.56 17.73 -7.23
CA VAL A 53 23.25 17.71 -8.66
C VAL A 53 23.44 19.12 -9.20
N THR A 54 24.30 19.25 -10.20
CA THR A 54 24.58 20.51 -10.89
C THR A 54 23.85 20.55 -12.24
N SER A 55 24.10 21.59 -13.03
CA SER A 55 23.55 21.70 -14.39
C SER A 55 24.08 20.62 -15.35
N SER A 56 25.20 19.96 -15.04
CA SER A 56 25.87 19.01 -15.95
C SER A 56 26.33 17.72 -15.27
N GLU A 57 26.26 17.65 -13.94
CA GLU A 57 26.87 16.56 -13.18
C GLU A 57 25.99 16.09 -12.02
N ILE A 58 26.08 14.80 -11.68
CA ILE A 58 25.65 14.24 -10.40
C ILE A 58 26.91 13.83 -9.65
N ILE A 59 27.12 14.39 -8.46
CA ILE A 59 28.28 14.13 -7.62
C ILE A 59 27.80 13.34 -6.40
N THR A 60 28.47 12.23 -6.12
CA THR A 60 28.19 11.38 -4.95
C THR A 60 29.14 11.71 -3.79
N GLU A 61 28.74 11.40 -2.55
CA GLU A 61 29.57 11.58 -1.36
C GLU A 61 30.90 10.79 -1.44
N GLY A 62 30.90 9.64 -2.12
CA GLY A 62 32.10 8.86 -2.42
C GLY A 62 32.98 9.43 -3.54
N GLY A 63 32.63 10.59 -4.10
CA GLY A 63 33.42 11.31 -5.11
C GLY A 63 33.19 10.86 -6.55
N THR A 64 32.19 10.01 -6.82
CA THR A 64 31.85 9.63 -8.21
C THR A 64 31.14 10.79 -8.89
N VAL A 65 31.56 11.10 -10.12
CA VAL A 65 30.96 12.15 -10.96
C VAL A 65 30.31 11.52 -12.19
N LEU A 66 29.00 11.67 -12.32
CA LEU A 66 28.22 11.23 -13.48
C LEU A 66 27.85 12.45 -14.33
N ARG A 67 27.91 12.32 -15.65
CA ARG A 67 27.60 13.40 -16.61
C ARG A 67 26.41 13.04 -17.51
N PRO A 68 25.18 13.00 -16.97
CA PRO A 68 24.02 12.65 -17.77
C PRO A 68 23.50 13.85 -18.57
N ASP A 69 23.04 13.61 -19.80
CA ASP A 69 22.26 14.59 -20.56
C ASP A 69 20.81 14.66 -20.06
N ILE A 70 20.29 13.56 -19.50
CA ILE A 70 18.91 13.43 -19.01
C ILE A 70 18.90 12.72 -17.67
N VAL A 71 18.13 13.25 -16.72
CA VAL A 71 17.88 12.62 -15.41
C VAL A 71 16.43 12.18 -15.30
N ILE A 72 16.21 10.90 -14.98
CA ILE A 72 14.88 10.33 -14.75
C ILE A 72 14.74 9.97 -13.27
N THR A 73 13.88 10.68 -12.53
CA THR A 73 13.68 10.48 -11.09
C THR A 73 12.66 9.36 -10.81
N ALA A 74 13.13 8.11 -10.69
CA ALA A 74 12.30 6.97 -10.30
C ALA A 74 12.14 6.84 -8.77
N THR A 75 11.82 7.93 -8.07
CA THR A 75 11.84 8.05 -6.59
C THR A 75 10.64 7.43 -5.86
N GLY A 76 9.78 6.69 -6.55
CA GLY A 76 8.63 6.01 -5.96
C GLY A 76 7.43 6.92 -5.69
N LEU A 77 6.70 6.64 -4.60
CA LEU A 77 5.35 7.17 -4.34
C LEU A 77 5.24 7.83 -2.96
N LYS A 78 4.42 8.89 -2.86
CA LYS A 78 3.90 9.42 -1.59
C LYS A 78 2.47 8.90 -1.39
N ILE A 79 2.25 8.06 -0.38
CA ILE A 79 0.92 7.53 -0.09
C ILE A 79 0.01 8.65 0.42
N ARG A 80 -1.18 8.78 -0.17
CA ARG A 80 -2.25 9.66 0.26
C ARG A 80 -3.55 8.86 0.34
N PHE A 81 -4.12 8.75 1.53
CA PHE A 81 -5.45 8.14 1.67
C PHE A 81 -6.48 8.99 0.92
N GLY A 82 -7.32 8.34 0.12
CA GLY A 82 -8.34 9.01 -0.69
C GLY A 82 -7.79 10.12 -1.61
N GLY A 83 -6.52 10.09 -1.99
CA GLY A 83 -5.93 11.17 -2.81
C GLY A 83 -5.97 12.55 -2.14
N SER A 84 -5.96 12.63 -0.81
CA SER A 84 -6.09 13.88 -0.04
C SER A 84 -7.46 14.58 -0.12
N ILE A 85 -8.51 13.85 -0.50
CA ILE A 85 -9.90 14.33 -0.36
C ILE A 85 -10.15 14.72 1.11
N SER A 86 -10.72 15.91 1.30
CA SER A 86 -11.21 16.36 2.61
C SER A 86 -12.51 15.65 2.94
N ILE A 87 -12.51 14.92 4.06
CA ILE A 87 -13.69 14.18 4.53
C ILE A 87 -14.26 14.93 5.72
N SER A 88 -15.59 15.07 5.76
CA SER A 88 -16.30 15.63 6.91
C SER A 88 -17.64 14.95 7.08
N VAL A 89 -18.13 14.92 8.32
CA VAL A 89 -19.49 14.46 8.67
C VAL A 89 -20.14 15.61 9.44
N ASP A 90 -21.31 16.06 8.97
CA ASP A 90 -22.04 17.21 9.55
C ASP A 90 -21.17 18.47 9.72
N GLY A 91 -20.28 18.71 8.75
CA GLY A 91 -19.36 19.85 8.75
C GLY A 91 -18.12 19.69 9.65
N VAL A 92 -18.02 18.59 10.42
CA VAL A 92 -16.86 18.28 11.25
C VAL A 92 -15.81 17.54 10.42
N PRO A 93 -14.58 18.07 10.27
CA PRO A 93 -13.51 17.38 9.54
C PRO A 93 -13.15 16.04 10.19
N VAL A 94 -12.92 15.02 9.36
CA VAL A 94 -12.49 13.70 9.80
C VAL A 94 -11.05 13.47 9.37
N ASP A 95 -10.17 13.17 10.33
CA ASP A 95 -8.83 12.66 10.07
C ASP A 95 -8.85 11.13 9.95
N PRO A 96 -8.62 10.56 8.75
CA PRO A 96 -8.60 9.11 8.56
C PRO A 96 -7.61 8.40 9.47
N ASN A 97 -6.50 9.05 9.86
CA ASN A 97 -5.49 8.44 10.70
C ASN A 97 -5.95 8.14 12.13
N THR A 98 -7.04 8.77 12.56
CA THR A 98 -7.65 8.54 13.87
C THR A 98 -8.71 7.43 13.84
N LYS A 99 -9.13 7.00 12.65
CA LYS A 99 -10.25 6.09 12.43
C LYS A 99 -9.76 4.67 12.11
N PHE A 100 -10.55 3.68 12.52
CA PHE A 100 -10.31 2.28 12.16
C PHE A 100 -10.95 1.91 10.81
N ALA A 101 -10.23 1.10 10.04
CA ALA A 101 -10.71 0.50 8.80
C ALA A 101 -11.67 -0.66 9.10
N TYR A 102 -12.93 -0.54 8.67
CA TYR A 102 -13.92 -1.61 8.77
C TYR A 102 -13.90 -2.49 7.52
N LYS A 103 -13.78 -3.81 7.72
CA LYS A 103 -13.62 -4.84 6.69
C LYS A 103 -12.60 -4.45 5.60
N GLY A 104 -11.60 -3.65 5.97
CA GLY A 104 -10.61 -3.08 5.04
C GLY A 104 -11.19 -2.28 3.86
N CYS A 105 -12.42 -1.76 3.96
CA CYS A 105 -13.08 -1.07 2.84
C CYS A 105 -14.06 0.04 3.22
N MET A 106 -14.38 0.22 4.50
CA MET A 106 -15.14 1.37 5.00
C MET A 106 -14.37 2.00 6.18
N LEU A 107 -14.76 3.20 6.59
CA LEU A 107 -14.05 3.95 7.63
C LEU A 107 -14.97 4.21 8.83
N GLN A 108 -14.46 3.95 10.03
CA GLN A 108 -15.16 4.13 11.30
C GLN A 108 -15.88 5.49 11.37
N ASP A 109 -17.13 5.47 11.81
CA ASP A 109 -18.02 6.62 12.03
C ASP A 109 -18.33 7.45 10.76
N ILE A 110 -18.03 6.91 9.57
CA ILE A 110 -18.33 7.60 8.31
C ILE A 110 -19.46 6.87 7.56
N PRO A 111 -20.65 7.48 7.44
CA PRO A 111 -21.79 6.85 6.78
C PRO A 111 -21.54 6.66 5.29
N ASN A 112 -21.91 5.50 4.76
CA ASN A 112 -21.95 5.18 3.31
C ASN A 112 -20.63 5.41 2.54
N MET A 113 -19.49 5.59 3.23
CA MET A 113 -18.20 5.75 2.58
C MET A 113 -17.52 4.39 2.44
N ALA A 114 -17.08 4.08 1.22
CA ALA A 114 -16.23 2.94 0.95
C ALA A 114 -14.98 3.34 0.16
N TYR A 115 -13.92 2.57 0.30
CA TYR A 115 -12.68 2.69 -0.45
C TYR A 115 -12.13 1.31 -0.81
N VAL A 116 -11.35 1.25 -1.87
CA VAL A 116 -10.71 0.02 -2.32
C VAL A 116 -9.28 -0.03 -1.82
N PHE A 117 -8.95 -1.10 -1.09
CA PHE A 117 -7.58 -1.36 -0.66
C PHE A 117 -7.23 -2.83 -0.87
N GLY A 118 -6.03 -3.05 -1.40
CA GLY A 118 -5.54 -4.37 -1.79
C GLY A 118 -4.82 -5.11 -0.67
N TYR A 119 -4.14 -6.18 -1.08
CA TYR A 119 -3.25 -6.95 -0.23
C TYR A 119 -1.82 -6.41 -0.28
N SER A 120 -1.08 -6.66 0.79
CA SER A 120 0.32 -6.27 0.91
C SER A 120 1.26 -7.25 0.20
N ASN A 121 0.86 -8.52 0.17
CA ASN A 121 1.59 -9.69 -0.32
C ASN A 121 0.93 -10.37 -1.53
N ALA A 122 -0.18 -9.82 -2.05
CA ALA A 122 -0.89 -10.35 -3.20
C ALA A 122 -1.38 -9.22 -4.10
N SER A 123 -1.96 -9.58 -5.25
CA SER A 123 -2.48 -8.58 -6.20
C SER A 123 -3.54 -7.71 -5.54
N TRP A 124 -3.52 -6.42 -5.86
CA TRP A 124 -4.53 -5.46 -5.41
C TRP A 124 -5.92 -5.78 -5.98
N THR A 125 -5.98 -6.41 -7.16
CA THR A 125 -7.23 -6.78 -7.84
C THR A 125 -8.05 -7.79 -7.05
N LEU A 126 -7.40 -8.70 -6.33
CA LEU A 126 -8.08 -9.65 -5.44
C LEU A 126 -8.80 -8.92 -4.29
N GLY A 127 -8.17 -7.87 -3.76
CA GLY A 127 -8.78 -7.04 -2.72
C GLY A 127 -9.97 -6.27 -3.27
N ALA A 128 -9.82 -5.70 -4.47
CA ALA A 128 -10.90 -5.00 -5.17
C ALA A 128 -12.12 -5.91 -5.39
N GLU A 129 -11.93 -7.16 -5.81
CA GLU A 129 -13.01 -8.13 -6.01
C GLU A 129 -13.74 -8.48 -4.70
N ALA A 130 -13.01 -8.81 -3.64
CA ALA A 130 -13.61 -9.12 -2.35
C ALA A 130 -14.42 -7.92 -1.79
N ILE A 131 -13.90 -6.71 -1.98
CA ILE A 131 -14.58 -5.47 -1.59
C ILE A 131 -15.84 -5.25 -2.43
N ALA A 132 -15.74 -5.34 -3.76
CA ALA A 132 -16.88 -5.15 -4.65
C ALA A 132 -18.00 -6.17 -4.37
N SER A 133 -17.63 -7.44 -4.13
CA SER A 133 -18.57 -8.49 -3.78
C SER A 133 -19.34 -8.17 -2.50
N TYR A 134 -18.65 -7.66 -1.47
CA TYR A 134 -19.28 -7.23 -0.23
C TYR A 134 -20.18 -6.00 -0.44
N LEU A 135 -19.68 -4.95 -1.09
CA LEU A 135 -20.41 -3.69 -1.26
C LEU A 135 -21.68 -3.87 -2.09
N VAL A 136 -21.63 -4.66 -3.17
CA VAL A 136 -22.82 -4.96 -3.99
C VAL A 136 -23.88 -5.70 -3.18
N ARG A 137 -23.50 -6.66 -2.34
CA ARG A 137 -24.45 -7.35 -1.44
C ARG A 137 -25.02 -6.41 -0.39
N LEU A 138 -24.19 -5.55 0.19
CA LEU A 138 -24.61 -4.53 1.15
C LEU A 138 -25.63 -3.58 0.53
N TRP A 139 -25.35 -2.99 -0.64
CA TRP A 139 -26.27 -2.08 -1.33
C TRP A 139 -27.59 -2.72 -1.72
N ARG A 140 -27.57 -3.96 -2.25
CA ARG A 140 -28.81 -4.70 -2.54
C ARG A 140 -29.64 -4.95 -1.28
N SER A 141 -28.97 -5.24 -0.16
CA SER A 141 -29.65 -5.49 1.11
C SER A 141 -30.19 -4.20 1.73
N MET A 142 -29.49 -3.08 1.57
CA MET A 142 -29.96 -1.76 1.96
C MET A 142 -31.21 -1.37 1.17
N ASP A 143 -31.18 -1.52 -0.15
CA ASP A 143 -32.31 -1.22 -1.04
C ASP A 143 -33.55 -2.07 -0.68
N ALA A 144 -33.37 -3.39 -0.55
CA ALA A 144 -34.46 -4.30 -0.18
C ALA A 144 -35.09 -3.98 1.18
N LYS A 145 -34.30 -3.46 2.13
CA LYS A 145 -34.76 -3.08 3.48
C LYS A 145 -35.09 -1.59 3.62
N ARG A 146 -34.96 -0.80 2.55
CA ARG A 146 -35.11 0.67 2.54
C ARG A 146 -34.21 1.39 3.57
N ILE A 147 -33.04 0.83 3.84
CA ILE A 147 -32.01 1.44 4.70
C ILE A 147 -31.27 2.50 3.87
N ARG A 148 -31.13 3.71 4.42
CA ARG A 148 -30.51 4.83 3.71
C ARG A 148 -29.06 5.02 4.08
N SER A 149 -28.69 4.67 5.32
CA SER A 149 -27.35 4.87 5.83
C SER A 149 -26.86 3.65 6.59
N VAL A 150 -25.60 3.31 6.34
CA VAL A 150 -24.86 2.35 7.15
C VAL A 150 -23.55 2.97 7.60
N THR A 151 -23.28 2.87 8.91
CA THR A 151 -22.10 3.46 9.54
C THR A 151 -21.38 2.40 10.35
N PRO A 152 -20.11 2.09 10.05
CA PRO A 152 -19.33 1.16 10.87
C PRO A 152 -18.94 1.84 12.18
N HIS A 153 -19.30 1.22 13.31
CA HIS A 153 -19.00 1.73 14.64
C HIS A 153 -18.50 0.57 15.52
N PRO A 154 -17.31 0.67 16.12
CA PRO A 154 -16.76 -0.41 16.94
C PRO A 154 -17.50 -0.50 18.27
N GLU A 155 -17.87 -1.71 18.68
CA GLU A 155 -18.40 -1.95 20.04
C GLU A 155 -17.30 -1.81 21.09
N ASP A 156 -16.07 -2.22 20.76
CA ASP A 156 -14.88 -2.03 21.58
C ASP A 156 -14.25 -0.65 21.29
N LEU A 157 -14.55 0.32 22.16
CA LEU A 157 -14.03 1.68 22.07
C LEU A 157 -12.55 1.79 22.47
N ASP A 158 -12.01 0.79 23.17
CA ASP A 158 -10.62 0.72 23.62
C ASP A 158 -9.73 -0.12 22.69
N MET A 159 -10.23 -0.44 21.50
CA MET A 159 -9.55 -1.26 20.51
C MET A 159 -8.14 -0.75 20.21
N LYS A 160 -7.15 -1.62 20.43
CA LYS A 160 -5.75 -1.28 20.20
C LYS A 160 -5.38 -1.41 18.72
N PRO A 161 -4.66 -0.41 18.15
CA PRO A 161 -4.17 -0.51 16.79
C PRO A 161 -3.24 -1.72 16.58
N THR A 162 -3.47 -2.46 15.51
CA THR A 162 -2.63 -3.55 15.05
C THR A 162 -1.83 -3.12 13.81
N PRO A 163 -0.63 -3.69 13.59
CA PRO A 163 0.15 -3.41 12.39
C PRO A 163 -0.58 -3.86 11.12
N VAL A 164 -0.72 -2.93 10.16
CA VAL A 164 -1.30 -3.19 8.82
C VAL A 164 -0.41 -4.13 8.00
N MET A 165 0.89 -3.91 8.11
CA MET A 165 1.95 -4.53 7.32
C MET A 165 3.21 -4.61 8.18
N ASN A 166 3.88 -5.76 8.18
CA ASN A 166 5.24 -5.90 8.72
C ASN A 166 6.30 -5.41 7.71
N LEU A 167 5.98 -4.38 6.93
CA LEU A 167 6.91 -3.78 5.97
C LEU A 167 7.62 -2.57 6.62
N LYS A 168 8.93 -2.49 6.43
CA LYS A 168 9.80 -1.44 6.98
C LYS A 168 10.14 -0.33 5.97
N SER A 169 9.63 -0.40 4.73
CA SER A 169 9.87 0.62 3.70
C SER A 169 9.50 2.04 4.15
N THR A 170 10.35 3.01 3.82
CA THR A 170 10.22 4.43 4.24
C THR A 170 8.90 5.08 3.80
N TYR A 171 8.40 4.76 2.60
CA TYR A 171 7.12 5.28 2.12
C TYR A 171 5.92 4.78 2.93
N LEU A 172 5.98 3.55 3.45
CA LEU A 172 4.93 2.99 4.34
C LEU A 172 5.03 3.55 5.75
N GLN A 173 6.23 3.82 6.25
CA GLN A 173 6.40 4.52 7.53
C GLN A 173 5.77 5.91 7.48
N SER A 174 5.95 6.63 6.36
CA SER A 174 5.29 7.91 6.12
C SER A 174 3.77 7.76 6.01
N ALA A 175 3.30 6.69 5.37
CA ALA A 175 1.87 6.40 5.24
C ALA A 175 1.15 6.18 6.57
N LYS A 176 1.85 5.70 7.61
CA LYS A 176 1.27 5.50 8.95
C LYS A 176 0.65 6.76 9.57
N LYS A 177 1.01 7.95 9.09
CA LYS A 177 0.46 9.23 9.56
C LYS A 177 -0.81 9.67 8.82
N VAL A 178 -1.14 9.05 7.70
CA VAL A 178 -2.25 9.47 6.83
C VAL A 178 -3.26 8.36 6.55
N PHE A 179 -2.91 7.12 6.88
CA PHE A 179 -3.72 5.94 6.60
C PHE A 179 -4.56 5.55 7.82
N PRO A 180 -5.76 4.99 7.63
CA PRO A 180 -6.56 4.43 8.72
C PRO A 180 -5.81 3.39 9.55
N ARG A 181 -6.21 3.31 10.82
CA ARG A 181 -5.76 2.29 11.76
C ARG A 181 -6.46 0.97 11.46
N PHE A 182 -5.85 -0.13 11.90
CA PHE A 182 -6.44 -1.45 11.84
C PHE A 182 -6.46 -2.02 13.25
N GLY A 183 -7.38 -2.93 13.53
CA GLY A 183 -7.59 -3.52 14.84
C GLY A 183 -7.72 -5.04 14.73
N THR A 184 -8.77 -5.58 15.33
CA THR A 184 -9.07 -7.02 15.39
C THR A 184 -10.46 -7.31 14.80
N GLY A 185 -10.76 -8.58 14.52
CA GLY A 185 -12.05 -9.00 13.98
C GLY A 185 -12.40 -8.29 12.66
N LEU A 186 -13.57 -7.65 12.61
CA LEU A 186 -14.04 -6.89 11.45
C LEU A 186 -13.14 -5.68 11.11
N TRP A 187 -12.27 -5.26 12.03
CA TRP A 187 -11.38 -4.12 11.87
C TRP A 187 -9.94 -4.52 11.52
N ALA A 188 -9.69 -5.83 11.39
CA ALA A 188 -8.38 -6.35 11.07
C ALA A 188 -7.97 -6.07 9.62
N ALA A 189 -6.66 -5.96 9.40
CA ALA A 189 -6.11 -5.89 8.05
C ALA A 189 -6.38 -7.20 7.29
N ARG A 190 -6.61 -7.08 5.98
CA ARG A 190 -6.79 -8.21 5.05
C ARG A 190 -5.53 -9.06 4.99
N LYS A 191 -5.68 -10.39 5.10
CA LYS A 191 -4.54 -11.33 5.11
C LYS A 191 -4.68 -12.46 4.11
N ASN A 192 -5.91 -12.88 3.80
CA ASN A 192 -6.14 -14.06 2.99
C ASN A 192 -7.35 -13.83 2.07
N TYR A 193 -7.10 -13.83 0.77
CA TYR A 193 -8.11 -13.60 -0.25
C TYR A 193 -9.29 -14.57 -0.17
N LEU A 194 -9.05 -15.88 0.02
CA LEU A 194 -10.13 -16.87 0.05
C LEU A 194 -11.05 -16.67 1.26
N VAL A 195 -10.46 -16.40 2.43
CA VAL A 195 -11.21 -16.12 3.66
C VAL A 195 -12.01 -14.81 3.52
N ASP A 196 -11.37 -13.77 3.00
CA ASP A 196 -11.99 -12.47 2.79
C ASP A 196 -13.12 -12.53 1.76
N LEU A 197 -12.95 -13.27 0.66
CA LEU A 197 -13.96 -13.46 -0.36
C LEU A 197 -15.13 -14.28 0.16
N TRP A 198 -14.88 -15.35 0.91
CA TRP A 198 -15.92 -16.12 1.56
C TRP A 198 -16.73 -15.23 2.53
N SER A 199 -16.04 -14.50 3.42
CA SER A 199 -16.71 -13.53 4.31
C SER A 199 -17.52 -12.49 3.54
N ALA A 200 -16.97 -11.97 2.44
CA ALA A 200 -17.63 -11.00 1.57
C ALA A 200 -18.86 -11.56 0.84
N THR A 201 -18.92 -12.85 0.54
CA THR A 201 -19.98 -13.49 -0.27
C THR A 201 -21.05 -14.19 0.56
N VAL A 202 -20.71 -14.73 1.74
CA VAL A 202 -21.67 -15.45 2.60
C VAL A 202 -21.94 -14.76 3.94
N GLY A 203 -21.01 -13.94 4.43
CA GLY A 203 -21.15 -13.31 5.74
C GLY A 203 -22.32 -12.34 5.80
N ASP A 204 -22.83 -12.09 7.01
CA ASP A 204 -23.84 -11.05 7.23
C ASP A 204 -23.28 -9.67 6.85
N VAL A 205 -24.06 -8.97 6.02
CA VAL A 205 -23.66 -7.71 5.42
C VAL A 205 -23.72 -6.55 6.41
N PHE A 206 -24.58 -6.64 7.44
CA PHE A 206 -24.82 -5.59 8.42
C PHE A 206 -24.04 -5.76 9.73
N SER A 207 -23.32 -6.86 9.92
CA SER A 207 -22.57 -7.11 11.16
C SER A 207 -21.63 -5.94 11.52
N GLY A 208 -21.79 -5.33 12.68
CA GLY A 208 -20.97 -4.19 13.11
C GLY A 208 -21.24 -2.87 12.37
N LEU A 209 -22.39 -2.77 11.68
CA LEU A 209 -22.90 -1.54 11.09
C LEU A 209 -24.12 -1.03 11.87
N GLN A 210 -24.12 0.26 12.21
CA GLN A 210 -25.32 0.98 12.60
C GLN A 210 -26.13 1.31 11.34
N VAL A 211 -27.43 1.03 11.36
CA VAL A 211 -28.33 1.22 10.22
C VAL A 211 -29.33 2.34 10.51
N GLN A 212 -29.61 3.19 9.52
CA GLN A 212 -30.62 4.26 9.57
C GLN A 212 -31.41 4.33 8.26
#